data_AF-A0A432ZAX2-F1
#
_entry.id   AF-A0A432ZAX2-F1
#
_cell.length_a   1.000
_cell.length_b   1.000
_cell.length_c   1.000
_cell.angle_alpha   90.00
_cell.angle_beta   90.00
_cell.angle_gamma   90.00
#
_symmetry.space_group_name_H-M   'P 1'
#
loop_
_entity.id
_entity.type
_entity.pdbx_description
1 polymer ?
#
loop_
_entity_poly.entity_id
_entity_poly.type
_entity_poly.pdbx_seq_one_letter_code
_entity_poly.pdbx_strand_id
1 'polypeptide(L)'
;MALLGNILWLIFGGFVMGLGWWLAGLIAMVSIIGIPWAKACFVIGRFAFLPFGYEAISRRDLTLRGDVGTSPLGLIGNILWLIFFGWWLALGHLASMVFMFITIIGIPFGIQHFKLAVIALMPIGKTIVAKDVARVARRESAEAYVNRQRNK
;
A
#
# COMPACT_ATOMS: atom_id res chain seq x y z
N MET A 1 14.00 -15.85 -4.08
CA MET A 1 13.36 -15.85 -2.75
C MET A 1 11.94 -15.29 -2.71
N ALA A 2 11.57 -14.33 -3.57
CA ALA A 2 10.22 -13.75 -3.55
C ALA A 2 9.10 -14.76 -3.86
N LEU A 3 9.33 -15.72 -4.76
CA LEU A 3 8.34 -16.74 -5.14
C LEU A 3 7.90 -17.60 -3.95
N LEU A 4 8.85 -18.22 -3.24
CA LEU A 4 8.56 -19.05 -2.07
C LEU A 4 7.84 -18.26 -0.97
N GLY A 5 8.29 -17.03 -0.70
CA GLY A 5 7.63 -16.15 0.27
C GLY A 5 6.18 -15.83 -0.12
N ASN A 6 5.92 -15.56 -1.40
CA ASN A 6 4.58 -15.29 -1.91
C ASN A 6 3.66 -16.53 -1.84
N ILE A 7 4.19 -17.73 -2.13
CA ILE A 7 3.41 -18.98 -2.03
C ILE A 7 2.98 -19.22 -0.58
N LEU A 8 3.93 -19.14 0.37
CA LEU A 8 3.63 -19.31 1.79
C LEU A 8 2.65 -18.24 2.28
N TRP A 9 2.87 -16.99 1.89
CA TRP A 9 2.01 -15.86 2.25
C TRP A 9 0.55 -16.05 1.85
N LEU A 10 0.29 -16.55 0.64
CA LEU A 10 -1.08 -16.81 0.18
C LEU A 10 -1.79 -17.82 1.10
N ILE A 11 -1.08 -18.86 1.53
CA ILE A 11 -1.59 -19.89 2.43
C ILE A 11 -1.84 -19.33 3.84
N PHE A 12 -0.93 -18.50 4.35
CA PHE A 12 -0.97 -17.97 5.71
C PHE A 12 -1.88 -16.73 5.88
N GLY A 13 -2.78 -16.43 4.93
CA GLY A 13 -3.81 -15.39 5.09
C GLY A 13 -3.65 -14.17 4.18
N GLY A 14 -2.57 -14.11 3.41
CA GLY A 14 -2.39 -13.11 2.36
C GLY A 14 -3.50 -13.12 1.31
N PHE A 15 -4.01 -14.30 0.96
CA PHE A 15 -5.13 -14.45 0.03
C PHE A 15 -6.42 -13.80 0.55
N VAL A 16 -6.77 -14.05 1.82
CA VAL A 16 -7.96 -13.49 2.47
C VAL A 16 -7.86 -11.96 2.52
N MET A 17 -6.69 -11.42 2.89
CA MET A 17 -6.50 -9.97 2.93
C MET A 17 -6.55 -9.33 1.53
N GLY A 18 -5.98 -9.99 0.51
CA GLY A 18 -6.09 -9.55 -0.88
C GLY A 18 -7.55 -9.45 -1.34
N LEU A 19 -8.37 -10.45 -1.02
CA LEU A 19 -9.81 -10.42 -1.27
C LEU A 19 -10.52 -9.32 -0.48
N GLY A 20 -10.16 -9.09 0.78
CA GLY A 20 -10.71 -8.00 1.59
C GLY A 20 -10.49 -6.63 0.95
N TRP A 21 -9.29 -6.40 0.40
CA TRP A 21 -9.00 -5.19 -0.37
C TRP A 21 -9.83 -5.06 -1.64
N TRP A 22 -9.98 -6.12 -2.42
CA TRP A 22 -10.80 -6.10 -3.62
C TRP A 22 -12.28 -5.91 -3.31
N LEU A 23 -12.79 -6.55 -2.25
CA LEU A 23 -14.15 -6.35 -1.76
C LEU A 23 -14.38 -4.89 -1.35
N ALA A 24 -13.45 -4.29 -0.61
CA ALA A 24 -13.51 -2.86 -0.28
C ALA A 24 -13.53 -1.99 -1.55
N GLY A 25 -12.76 -2.36 -2.58
CA GLY A 25 -12.80 -1.71 -3.89
C GLY A 25 -14.15 -1.83 -4.61
N LEU A 26 -14.76 -3.02 -4.58
CA LEU A 26 -16.08 -3.25 -5.15
C LEU A 26 -17.17 -2.46 -4.42
N ILE A 27 -17.18 -2.48 -3.09
CA ILE A 27 -18.10 -1.69 -2.25
C ILE A 27 -17.93 -0.20 -2.55
N ALA A 28 -16.68 0.27 -2.66
CA ALA A 28 -16.38 1.65 -2.98
C ALA A 28 -16.90 2.06 -4.37
N MET A 29 -16.88 1.16 -5.36
CA MET A 29 -17.48 1.43 -6.67
C MET A 29 -19.01 1.51 -6.61
N VAL A 30 -19.64 0.59 -5.86
CA VAL A 30 -21.11 0.54 -5.73
C VAL A 30 -21.66 1.75 -4.97
N SER A 31 -20.95 2.25 -3.97
CA SER A 31 -21.43 3.36 -3.14
C SER A 31 -21.46 4.72 -3.84
N ILE A 32 -20.94 4.83 -5.08
CA ILE A 32 -20.72 6.04 -5.88
C ILE A 32 -19.74 7.03 -5.22
N ILE A 33 -20.01 7.38 -3.97
CA ILE A 33 -19.17 8.21 -3.11
C ILE A 33 -17.78 7.59 -2.96
N GLY A 34 -17.66 6.26 -2.85
CA GLY A 34 -16.39 5.56 -2.66
C GLY A 34 -15.50 5.47 -3.91
N ILE A 35 -16.00 5.82 -5.10
CA ILE A 35 -15.29 5.66 -6.38
C ILE A 35 -13.85 6.23 -6.38
N PRO A 36 -13.57 7.41 -5.78
CA PRO A 36 -12.20 7.95 -5.72
C PRO A 36 -11.17 7.01 -5.10
N TRP A 37 -11.59 6.11 -4.19
CA TRP A 37 -10.71 5.16 -3.48
C TRP A 37 -10.61 3.79 -4.14
N ALA A 38 -11.57 3.41 -4.98
CA ALA A 38 -11.64 2.08 -5.59
C ALA A 38 -10.32 1.68 -6.29
N LYS A 39 -9.73 2.61 -7.06
CA LYS A 39 -8.43 2.38 -7.72
C LYS A 39 -7.33 2.00 -6.72
N ALA A 40 -7.27 2.69 -5.58
CA ALA A 40 -6.26 2.42 -4.56
C ALA A 40 -6.47 1.03 -3.95
N CYS A 41 -7.72 0.62 -3.71
CA CYS A 41 -8.06 -0.71 -3.21
C CYS A 41 -7.58 -1.83 -4.14
N PHE A 42 -7.78 -1.70 -5.45
CA PHE A 42 -7.30 -2.71 -6.40
C PHE A 42 -5.78 -2.72 -6.55
N VAL A 43 -5.14 -1.55 -6.50
CA VAL A 43 -3.66 -1.44 -6.53
C VAL A 43 -3.05 -2.12 -5.31
N ILE A 44 -3.54 -1.82 -4.12
CA ILE A 44 -3.00 -2.36 -2.87
C ILE A 44 -3.44 -3.81 -2.68
N GLY A 45 -4.66 -4.19 -3.09
CA GLY A 45 -5.12 -5.56 -3.04
C GLY A 45 -4.26 -6.51 -3.88
N ARG A 46 -3.84 -6.09 -5.08
CA ARG A 46 -2.85 -6.86 -5.87
C ARG A 46 -1.53 -7.04 -5.14
N PHE A 47 -1.06 -6.01 -4.45
CA PHE A 47 0.12 -6.10 -3.61
C PHE A 47 -0.09 -7.00 -2.38
N ALA A 48 -1.29 -6.98 -1.79
CA ALA A 48 -1.64 -7.83 -0.67
C ALA A 48 -1.70 -9.32 -1.05
N PHE A 49 -1.90 -9.68 -2.33
CA PHE A 49 -1.75 -11.07 -2.78
C PHE A 49 -0.28 -11.50 -2.89
N LEU A 50 0.61 -10.62 -3.36
CA LEU A 50 2.00 -10.95 -3.68
C LEU A 50 2.96 -9.85 -3.20
N PRO A 51 3.18 -9.70 -1.88
CA PRO A 51 3.92 -8.55 -1.36
C PRO A 51 5.44 -8.69 -1.52
N PHE A 52 5.96 -9.91 -1.64
CA PHE A 52 7.41 -10.13 -1.72
C PHE A 52 7.94 -9.74 -3.10
N GLY A 53 8.96 -8.88 -3.12
CA GLY A 53 9.57 -8.34 -4.35
C GLY A 53 9.09 -6.94 -4.72
N TYR A 54 8.01 -6.46 -4.08
CA TYR A 54 7.39 -5.17 -4.35
C TYR A 54 7.47 -4.24 -3.15
N GLU A 55 7.26 -2.94 -3.39
CA GLU A 55 7.22 -1.91 -2.37
C GLU A 55 6.23 -0.80 -2.76
N ALA A 56 5.55 -0.24 -1.76
CA ALA A 56 4.72 0.92 -1.93
C ALA A 56 5.57 2.20 -1.88
N ILE A 57 5.43 3.03 -2.91
CA ILE A 57 6.08 4.34 -2.99
C ILE A 57 5.06 5.43 -3.29
N SER A 58 5.42 6.69 -3.04
CA SER A 58 4.62 7.82 -3.50
C SER A 58 4.65 7.88 -5.03
N ARG A 59 3.50 8.14 -5.66
CA ARG A 59 3.44 8.38 -7.11
C ARG A 59 4.28 9.59 -7.51
N ARG A 60 4.42 10.58 -6.63
CA ARG A 60 5.29 11.75 -6.83
C ARG A 60 6.76 11.34 -6.95
N ASP A 61 7.19 10.37 -6.14
CA ASP A 61 8.57 9.90 -6.18
C ASP A 61 8.85 9.08 -7.44
N LEU A 62 7.82 8.40 -7.96
CA LEU A 62 7.95 7.62 -9.20
C LEU A 62 7.94 8.48 -10.46
N THR A 63 7.03 9.46 -10.54
CA THR A 63 6.78 10.23 -11.77
C THR A 63 7.51 11.57 -11.80
N LEU A 64 8.13 11.97 -10.67
CA LEU A 64 8.69 13.30 -10.43
C LEU A 64 7.66 14.44 -10.59
N ARG A 65 6.37 14.12 -10.62
CA ARG A 65 5.25 15.05 -10.82
C ARG A 65 4.19 14.85 -9.75
N GLY A 66 3.63 15.94 -9.25
CA GLY A 66 2.48 15.87 -8.35
C GLY A 66 1.19 15.55 -9.12
N ASP A 67 0.38 14.65 -8.56
CA ASP A 67 -1.01 14.43 -8.97
C ASP A 67 -1.99 14.75 -7.82
N VAL A 68 -3.29 14.74 -8.11
CA VAL A 68 -4.38 15.03 -7.15
C VAL A 68 -4.28 14.16 -5.89
N GLY A 69 -3.88 12.90 -6.02
CA GLY A 69 -3.71 12.00 -4.87
C GLY A 69 -2.45 12.26 -4.05
N THR A 70 -1.47 12.99 -4.58
CA THR A 70 -0.27 13.42 -3.84
C THR A 70 -0.36 14.86 -3.34
N SER A 71 -1.50 15.53 -3.56
CA SER A 71 -1.74 16.92 -3.15
C SER A 71 -2.50 16.99 -1.82
N PRO A 72 -2.76 18.20 -1.26
CA PRO A 72 -3.61 18.35 -0.08
C PRO A 72 -5.01 17.73 -0.23
N LEU A 73 -5.56 17.67 -1.45
CA LEU A 73 -6.82 16.98 -1.72
C LEU A 73 -6.70 15.46 -1.50
N GLY A 74 -5.57 14.87 -1.87
CA GLY A 74 -5.27 13.47 -1.57
C GLY A 74 -5.17 13.20 -0.07
N LEU A 75 -4.65 14.14 0.71
CA LEU A 75 -4.64 14.05 2.18
C LEU A 75 -6.06 14.06 2.76
N ILE A 76 -6.91 14.98 2.30
CA ILE A 76 -8.33 15.02 2.71
C ILE A 76 -9.01 13.70 2.35
N GLY A 77 -8.77 13.18 1.15
CA GLY A 77 -9.27 11.87 0.74
C GLY A 77 -8.79 10.74 1.65
N ASN A 78 -7.53 10.75 2.09
CA ASN A 78 -7.00 9.75 3.03
C ASN A 78 -7.65 9.87 4.42
N ILE A 79 -7.95 11.07 4.89
CA ILE A 79 -8.65 11.28 6.18
C ILE A 79 -10.07 10.72 6.10
N LEU A 80 -10.83 11.06 5.06
CA LEU A 80 -12.16 10.52 4.83
C LEU A 80 -12.13 8.99 4.71
N TRP A 81 -11.17 8.46 3.94
CA TRP A 81 -10.94 7.02 3.88
C TRP A 81 -10.73 6.42 5.25
N LEU A 82 -9.81 6.94 6.05
CA LEU A 82 -9.49 6.37 7.35
C LEU A 82 -10.72 6.28 8.26
N ILE A 83 -11.54 7.34 8.28
CA ILE A 83 -12.75 7.41 9.10
C ILE A 83 -13.79 6.39 8.62
N PHE A 84 -14.04 6.31 7.31
CA PHE A 84 -15.16 5.56 6.76
C PHE A 84 -14.82 4.14 6.31
N PHE A 85 -13.57 3.83 5.96
CA PHE A 85 -13.17 2.58 5.30
C PHE A 85 -11.78 2.02 5.69
N GLY A 86 -10.77 2.84 5.92
CA GLY A 86 -9.39 2.37 6.05
C GLY A 86 -9.08 1.58 7.31
N TRP A 87 -9.75 1.92 8.41
CA TRP A 87 -9.42 1.40 9.73
C TRP A 87 -9.71 -0.11 9.87
N TRP A 88 -10.75 -0.64 9.22
CA TRP A 88 -11.05 -2.07 9.30
C TRP A 88 -10.04 -2.92 8.54
N LEU A 89 -9.54 -2.45 7.37
CA LEU A 89 -8.49 -3.13 6.62
C LEU A 89 -7.18 -3.08 7.41
N ALA A 90 -6.87 -1.92 8.00
CA ALA A 90 -5.70 -1.77 8.87
C ALA A 90 -5.77 -2.71 10.07
N LEU A 91 -6.94 -2.82 10.73
CA LEU A 91 -7.16 -3.70 11.86
C LEU A 91 -7.06 -5.18 11.48
N GLY A 92 -7.60 -5.60 10.33
CA GLY A 92 -7.45 -6.95 9.81
C GLY A 92 -5.98 -7.33 9.57
N HIS A 93 -5.20 -6.39 9.02
CA HIS A 93 -3.76 -6.57 8.90
C HIS A 93 -3.06 -6.60 10.26
N LEU A 94 -3.44 -5.74 11.21
CA LEU A 94 -2.85 -5.68 12.55
C LEU A 94 -3.10 -6.97 13.33
N ALA A 95 -4.33 -7.50 13.29
CA ALA A 95 -4.68 -8.78 13.91
C ALA A 95 -3.85 -9.93 13.30
N SER A 96 -3.75 -9.97 11.96
CA SER A 96 -2.92 -10.96 11.26
C SER A 96 -1.44 -10.83 11.62
N MET A 97 -0.92 -9.59 11.77
CA MET A 97 0.45 -9.33 12.20
C MET A 97 0.72 -9.92 13.59
N VAL A 98 -0.15 -9.65 14.57
CA VAL A 98 -0.01 -10.18 15.93
C VAL A 98 -0.03 -11.70 15.93
N PHE A 99 -0.94 -12.32 15.18
CA PHE A 99 -1.00 -13.77 15.04
C PHE A 99 0.29 -14.36 14.44
N MET A 100 0.84 -13.72 13.40
CA MET A 100 2.09 -14.16 12.77
C MET A 100 3.30 -14.08 13.71
N PHE A 101 3.32 -13.10 14.62
CA PHE A 101 4.42 -12.93 15.56
C PHE A 101 4.47 -13.98 16.69
N ILE A 102 3.44 -14.83 16.82
CA ILE A 102 3.44 -15.95 17.77
C ILE A 102 4.53 -16.98 17.42
N THR A 103 4.92 -17.10 16.14
CA THR A 103 5.91 -18.07 15.70
C THR A 103 7.11 -17.37 15.05
N ILE A 104 8.32 -17.93 15.24
CA ILE A 104 9.53 -17.40 14.60
C ILE A 104 9.41 -17.43 13.06
N ILE A 105 8.79 -18.47 12.51
CA ILE A 105 8.55 -18.62 11.07
C ILE A 105 7.57 -17.56 10.55
N GLY A 106 6.61 -17.13 11.38
CA GLY A 106 5.60 -16.15 11.05
C GLY A 106 6.11 -14.70 11.00
N ILE A 107 7.17 -14.37 11.74
CA ILE A 107 7.77 -13.02 11.81
C ILE A 107 7.91 -12.32 10.44
N PRO A 108 8.54 -12.92 9.40
CA PRO A 108 8.67 -12.26 8.10
C PRO A 108 7.31 -11.88 7.46
N PHE A 109 6.25 -12.66 7.70
CA PHE A 109 4.90 -12.39 7.20
C PHE A 109 4.19 -11.33 8.05
N GLY A 110 4.35 -11.36 9.37
CA GLY A 110 3.84 -10.31 10.25
C GLY A 110 4.37 -8.93 9.87
N ILE A 111 5.65 -8.82 9.50
CA ILE A 111 6.24 -7.58 8.97
C ILE A 111 5.54 -7.12 7.67
N GLN A 112 5.12 -8.03 6.79
CA GLN A 112 4.35 -7.65 5.59
C GLN A 112 2.95 -7.16 5.95
N HIS A 113 2.27 -7.82 6.89
CA HIS A 113 0.98 -7.35 7.39
C HIS A 113 1.10 -5.96 8.02
N PHE A 114 2.15 -5.69 8.79
CA PHE A 114 2.40 -4.35 9.33
C PHE A 114 2.52 -3.29 8.22
N LYS A 115 3.31 -3.57 7.18
CA LYS A 115 3.45 -2.65 6.03
C LYS A 115 2.12 -2.38 5.34
N LEU A 116 1.33 -3.43 5.12
CA LEU A 116 0.00 -3.31 4.52
C LEU A 116 -0.97 -2.57 5.44
N ALA A 117 -0.88 -2.73 6.77
CA ALA A 117 -1.67 -1.95 7.73
C ALA A 117 -1.35 -0.46 7.62
N VAL A 118 -0.06 -0.08 7.59
CA VAL A 118 0.36 1.32 7.43
C VAL A 118 -0.14 1.90 6.10
N ILE A 119 -0.04 1.15 5.00
CA ILE A 119 -0.55 1.57 3.70
C ILE A 119 -2.08 1.70 3.72
N ALA A 120 -2.78 0.84 4.47
CA ALA A 120 -4.23 0.85 4.61
C ALA A 120 -4.77 2.15 5.22
N LEU A 121 -4.00 2.81 6.08
CA LEU A 121 -4.39 4.07 6.70
C LEU A 121 -4.49 5.20 5.67
N MET A 122 -3.57 5.25 4.70
CA MET A 122 -3.45 6.35 3.74
C MET A 122 -3.07 5.83 2.34
N PRO A 123 -4.02 5.19 1.63
CA PRO A 123 -3.74 4.51 0.37
C PRO A 123 -3.62 5.46 -0.83
N ILE A 124 -4.20 6.67 -0.76
CA ILE A 124 -4.20 7.62 -1.88
C ILE A 124 -2.79 8.17 -2.11
N GLY A 125 -2.42 8.31 -3.38
CA GLY A 125 -1.12 8.83 -3.80
C GLY A 125 0.00 7.78 -3.75
N LYS A 126 -0.31 6.54 -3.34
CA LYS A 126 0.62 5.41 -3.37
C LYS A 126 0.47 4.61 -4.66
N THR A 127 1.56 3.97 -5.05
CA THR A 127 1.60 2.94 -6.09
C THR A 127 2.58 1.85 -5.69
N ILE A 128 2.47 0.69 -6.33
CA ILE A 128 3.28 -0.49 -6.03
C ILE A 128 4.21 -0.72 -7.22
N VAL A 129 5.51 -0.81 -6.94
CA VAL A 129 6.54 -1.11 -7.95
C VAL A 129 7.50 -2.16 -7.40
N ALA A 130 8.31 -2.76 -8.28
CA ALA A 130 9.38 -3.64 -7.86
C ALA A 130 10.41 -2.90 -7.00
N LYS A 131 11.05 -3.59 -6.05
CA LYS A 131 11.95 -2.95 -5.06
C LYS A 131 13.18 -2.26 -5.67
N ASP A 132 13.68 -2.76 -6.79
CA ASP A 132 14.75 -2.14 -7.57
C ASP A 132 14.29 -0.83 -8.20
N VAL A 133 13.10 -0.81 -8.82
CA VAL A 133 12.48 0.40 -9.36
C VAL A 133 12.22 1.42 -8.24
N ALA A 134 11.71 0.98 -7.09
CA ALA A 134 11.50 1.85 -5.93
C ALA A 134 12.80 2.53 -5.46
N ARG A 135 13.91 1.78 -5.47
CA ARG A 135 15.23 2.29 -5.08
C ARG A 135 15.72 3.36 -6.03
N VAL A 136 15.61 3.12 -7.34
CA VAL A 136 16.01 4.08 -8.38
C VAL A 136 15.13 5.33 -8.31
N ALA A 137 13.81 5.17 -8.25
CA ALA A 137 12.86 6.29 -8.17
C ALA A 137 13.11 7.21 -6.96
N ARG A 138 13.42 6.65 -5.78
CA ARG A 138 13.77 7.45 -4.59
C ARG A 138 15.08 8.21 -4.77
N ARG A 139 16.08 7.59 -5.40
CA ARG A 139 17.36 8.25 -5.70
C ARG A 139 17.16 9.42 -6.65
N GLU A 140 16.48 9.21 -7.76
CA GLU A 140 16.19 10.26 -8.76
C GLU A 140 15.36 11.41 -8.14
N SER A 141 14.39 11.08 -7.30
CA SER A 141 13.60 12.06 -6.56
C SER A 141 14.44 12.93 -5.62
N ALA A 142 15.39 12.31 -4.92
CA ALA A 142 16.32 13.01 -4.04
C ALA A 142 17.26 13.92 -4.85
N GLU A 143 17.83 13.44 -5.96
CA GLU A 143 18.68 14.22 -6.85
C GLU A 143 17.92 15.43 -7.43
N ALA A 144 16.68 15.22 -7.91
CA ALA A 144 15.83 16.29 -8.40
C ALA A 144 15.50 17.32 -7.32
N TYR A 145 15.30 16.89 -6.07
CA TYR A 145 15.09 17.79 -4.94
C TYR A 145 16.33 18.65 -4.64
N VAL A 146 17.51 18.03 -4.57
CA VAL A 146 18.78 18.73 -4.34
C VAL A 146 19.03 19.76 -5.45
N ASN A 147 18.83 19.40 -6.71
CA ASN A 147 19.00 20.31 -7.84
C ASN A 147 18.05 21.51 -7.77
N ARG A 148 16.78 21.30 -7.37
CA ARG A 148 15.83 22.41 -7.15
C ARG A 148 16.26 23.34 -6.02
N GLN A 149 16.93 22.85 -4.98
CA GLN A 149 17.41 23.70 -3.88
C GLN A 149 18.67 24.48 -4.28
N ARG A 150 19.53 23.91 -5.13
CA ARG A 150 20.73 24.60 -5.64
C ARG A 150 20.41 25.74 -6.61
N ASN A 151 19.30 25.64 -7.31
CA ASN A 151 18.87 26.61 -8.32
C ASN A 151 17.87 27.66 -7.78
N LYS A 152 17.64 27.69 -6.47
CA LYS A 152 16.87 28.73 -5.77
C LYS A 152 17.83 29.78 -5.24
#